data_AF-A0A8X7TI06-F1
#
_entry.id   AF-A0A8X7TI06-F1
#
_cell.length_a   1.000
_cell.length_b   1.000
_cell.length_c   1.000
_cell.angle_alpha   90.00
_cell.angle_beta   90.00
_cell.angle_gamma   90.00
#
_symmetry.space_group_name_H-M   'P 1'
#
loop_
_entity.id
_entity.type
_entity.pdbx_description
1 polymer ?
#
loop_
_entity_poly.entity_id
_entity_poly.type
_entity_poly.pdbx_seq_one_letter_code
_entity_poly.pdbx_strand_id
1 'polypeptide(L)'
;MASTINKVPSCRLIPTTGTLLNPSKSLCLASHHPLPRVSFSLSSADSLKLTTSRKVVAMAGGSSRDLEMTNLTALSPLDGRYWGKVKDLASSMSEFGLIYFRVLVEIKWLLKLSKIAEVTEVPSFSKEAEAYLQGIIDGFSMDDALEVKKIEKVTNHDVKAVEYFLKQKCESHPEIAK
;
A
#
# COMPACT_ATOMS: atom_id res chain seq x y z
N MET A 1 3.80 45.01 28.66
CA MET A 1 4.79 43.93 28.58
C MET A 1 4.83 43.43 27.14
N ALA A 2 6.03 43.19 26.63
CA ALA A 2 6.40 43.26 25.22
C ALA A 2 5.72 42.22 24.30
N SER A 3 5.32 42.69 23.10
CA SER A 3 4.97 41.85 21.94
C SER A 3 6.24 41.29 21.29
N THR A 4 6.36 39.96 21.26
CA THR A 4 7.44 39.27 20.54
C THR A 4 6.95 38.90 19.13
N ILE A 5 7.41 39.65 18.14
CA ILE A 5 7.22 39.37 16.71
C ILE A 5 8.27 38.35 16.29
N ASN A 6 7.85 37.13 15.94
CA ASN A 6 8.72 36.12 15.34
C ASN A 6 9.06 36.52 13.90
N LYS A 7 10.35 36.74 13.67
CA LYS A 7 10.96 37.23 12.43
C LYS A 7 11.16 36.05 11.47
N VAL A 8 10.39 36.01 10.38
CA VAL A 8 10.55 35.03 9.28
C VAL A 8 11.83 35.37 8.49
N PRO A 9 12.74 34.43 8.19
CA PRO A 9 13.91 34.72 7.38
C PRO A 9 13.53 34.81 5.89
N SER A 10 13.90 35.94 5.30
CA SER A 10 13.76 36.28 3.88
C SER A 10 14.72 35.42 3.03
N CYS A 11 14.17 34.54 2.19
CA CYS A 11 14.90 33.87 1.11
C CYS A 11 15.30 34.91 0.04
N ARG A 12 16.60 35.14 -0.12
CA ARG A 12 17.16 35.95 -1.22
C ARG A 12 17.03 35.19 -2.54
N LEU A 13 16.41 35.84 -3.51
CA LEU A 13 16.42 35.44 -4.92
C LEU A 13 17.83 35.62 -5.49
N ILE A 14 18.38 34.57 -6.09
CA ILE A 14 19.65 34.59 -6.80
C ILE A 14 19.36 35.00 -8.27
N PRO A 15 20.13 35.92 -8.87
CA PRO A 15 19.91 36.34 -10.26
C PRO A 15 20.24 35.21 -11.24
N THR A 16 19.35 35.00 -12.21
CA THR A 16 19.51 34.12 -13.36
C THR A 16 20.37 34.78 -14.44
N THR A 17 21.62 34.37 -14.58
CA THR A 17 22.39 34.62 -15.81
C THR A 17 22.16 33.49 -16.80
N GLY A 18 21.50 33.82 -17.90
CA GLY A 18 21.29 32.94 -19.04
C GLY A 18 22.59 32.61 -19.77
N THR A 19 22.68 31.39 -20.26
CA THR A 19 23.60 31.03 -21.34
C THR A 19 22.84 30.12 -22.29
N LEU A 20 22.54 30.65 -23.48
CA LEU A 20 21.93 29.97 -24.61
C LEU A 20 22.93 28.91 -25.13
N LEU A 21 22.56 27.64 -25.04
CA LEU A 21 23.27 26.56 -25.73
C LEU A 21 22.52 26.21 -27.02
N ASN A 22 23.22 26.47 -28.11
CA ASN A 22 22.88 26.29 -29.51
C ASN A 22 22.54 24.81 -29.86
N PRO A 23 21.45 24.52 -30.59
CA PRO A 23 21.09 23.18 -31.02
C PRO A 23 21.73 22.87 -32.37
N SER A 24 22.95 22.33 -32.38
CA SER A 24 23.54 21.70 -33.57
C SER A 24 24.73 20.83 -33.18
N LYS A 25 24.46 19.66 -32.59
CA LYS A 25 25.39 18.52 -32.63
C LYS A 25 24.58 17.25 -32.90
N SER A 26 24.67 16.80 -34.14
CA SER A 26 24.23 15.50 -34.62
C SER A 26 24.81 14.41 -33.71
N LEU A 27 23.94 13.68 -33.00
CA LEU A 27 24.35 12.44 -32.34
C LEU A 27 24.52 11.38 -33.43
N CYS A 28 25.78 11.06 -33.74
CA CYS A 28 26.13 9.87 -34.49
C CYS A 28 25.65 8.64 -33.70
N LEU A 29 24.88 7.79 -34.38
CA LEU A 29 24.35 6.53 -33.89
C LEU A 29 25.53 5.60 -33.54
N ALA A 30 25.83 5.43 -32.25
CA ALA A 30 26.81 4.47 -31.79
C ALA A 30 26.30 3.04 -32.08
N SER A 31 27.10 2.30 -32.83
CA SER A 31 26.94 0.89 -33.17
C SER A 31 26.52 0.03 -31.97
N HIS A 32 25.45 -0.75 -32.12
CA HIS A 32 25.03 -1.78 -31.17
C HIS A 32 26.13 -2.84 -31.00
N HIS A 33 26.76 -2.88 -29.83
CA HIS A 33 27.53 -4.05 -29.41
C HIS A 33 26.56 -5.20 -29.10
N PRO A 34 26.69 -6.38 -29.74
CA PRO A 34 25.86 -7.53 -29.38
C PRO A 34 26.26 -8.02 -27.98
N LEU A 35 25.27 -8.16 -27.10
CA LEU A 35 25.46 -8.77 -25.78
C LEU A 35 25.86 -10.25 -25.94
N PRO A 36 26.76 -10.78 -25.10
CA PRO A 36 27.17 -12.17 -25.17
C PRO A 36 25.99 -13.09 -24.86
N ARG A 37 25.66 -13.96 -25.82
CA ARG A 37 24.65 -15.01 -25.66
C ARG A 37 25.25 -16.14 -24.83
N VAL A 38 24.92 -16.19 -23.53
CA VAL A 38 25.27 -17.32 -22.67
C VAL A 38 24.38 -18.50 -23.05
N SER A 39 24.96 -19.51 -23.69
CA SER A 39 24.30 -20.79 -23.96
C SER A 39 24.19 -21.58 -22.66
N PHE A 40 23.00 -21.65 -22.08
CA PHE A 40 22.71 -22.62 -21.03
C PHE A 40 22.54 -24.01 -21.66
N SER A 41 23.58 -24.83 -21.60
CA SER A 41 23.45 -26.27 -21.85
C SER A 41 22.83 -26.90 -20.61
N LEU A 42 21.54 -27.24 -20.70
CA LEU A 42 20.88 -28.01 -19.66
C LEU A 42 21.41 -29.46 -19.75
N SER A 43 22.38 -29.79 -18.91
CA SER A 43 22.82 -31.18 -18.75
C SER A 43 21.68 -31.95 -18.09
N SER A 44 21.06 -32.86 -18.86
CA SER A 44 19.96 -33.71 -18.42
C SER A 44 20.49 -34.88 -17.59
N ALA A 45 21.10 -34.59 -16.43
CA ALA A 45 21.41 -35.58 -15.42
C ALA A 45 21.81 -34.90 -14.11
N ASP A 46 20.83 -34.47 -13.31
CA ASP A 46 21.08 -34.24 -11.90
C ASP A 46 19.80 -34.54 -11.09
N SER A 47 19.61 -35.83 -10.83
CA SER A 47 18.53 -36.36 -9.99
C SER A 47 18.88 -36.16 -8.50
N LEU A 48 19.00 -34.90 -8.09
CA LEU A 48 19.25 -34.50 -6.69
C LEU A 48 18.28 -33.43 -6.17
N LYS A 49 17.13 -33.23 -6.84
CA LYS A 49 16.21 -32.13 -6.50
C LYS A 49 14.96 -32.48 -5.69
N LEU A 50 14.78 -33.72 -5.24
CA LEU A 50 13.59 -34.09 -4.43
C LEU A 50 13.90 -34.56 -2.99
N THR A 51 15.16 -34.87 -2.67
CA THR A 51 15.52 -35.41 -1.36
C THR A 51 15.87 -34.32 -0.34
N THR A 52 16.37 -33.16 -0.79
CA THR A 52 16.79 -32.05 0.10
C THR A 52 15.60 -31.37 0.78
N SER A 53 14.48 -31.17 0.08
CA SER A 53 13.27 -30.55 0.66
C SER A 53 12.68 -31.37 1.81
N ARG A 54 12.76 -32.71 1.77
CA ARG A 54 12.27 -33.56 2.88
C ARG A 54 13.13 -33.44 4.14
N LYS A 55 14.44 -33.24 4.01
CA LYS A 55 15.35 -33.19 5.16
C LYS A 55 15.18 -31.90 5.96
N VAL A 56 14.92 -30.76 5.31
CA VAL A 56 14.64 -29.48 5.98
C VAL A 56 13.29 -29.51 6.70
N VAL A 57 12.25 -30.10 6.09
CA VAL A 57 10.93 -30.27 6.73
C VAL A 57 11.01 -31.20 7.95
N ALA A 58 11.88 -32.21 7.94
CA ALA A 58 12.08 -33.12 9.06
C ALA A 58 12.82 -32.49 10.26
N MET A 59 13.71 -31.51 10.04
CA MET A 59 14.42 -30.82 11.13
C MET A 59 13.52 -29.89 11.97
N ALA A 60 12.35 -29.51 11.45
CA ALA A 60 11.31 -28.77 12.18
C ALA A 60 10.27 -29.70 12.86
N GLY A 61 10.51 -31.02 12.85
CA GLY A 61 9.58 -32.04 13.31
C GLY A 61 9.70 -32.36 14.80
N GLY A 62 9.21 -31.46 15.65
CA GLY A 62 9.06 -31.72 17.08
C GLY A 62 8.13 -30.70 17.72
N SER A 63 6.85 -31.05 17.81
CA SER A 63 5.72 -30.26 18.34
C SER A 63 5.01 -29.33 17.33
N SER A 64 3.67 -29.39 17.38
CA SER A 64 2.63 -28.70 16.60
C SER A 64 3.09 -27.58 15.64
N ARG A 65 2.90 -27.79 14.33
CA ARG A 65 3.41 -26.90 13.26
C ARG A 65 2.52 -25.67 13.03
N ASP A 66 2.48 -24.76 13.98
CA ASP A 66 2.37 -23.35 13.64
C ASP A 66 3.79 -22.78 13.69
N LEU A 67 4.42 -22.68 12.50
CA LEU A 67 5.68 -21.96 12.36
C LEU A 67 5.38 -20.48 12.53
N GLU A 68 5.76 -19.93 13.68
CA GLU A 68 5.65 -18.49 13.93
C GLU A 68 6.45 -17.71 12.88
N MET A 69 5.91 -16.58 12.43
CA MET A 69 6.59 -15.69 11.50
C MET A 69 7.73 -14.95 12.22
N THR A 70 8.96 -15.30 11.87
CA THR A 70 10.20 -14.69 12.35
C THR A 70 11.10 -14.35 11.17
N ASN A 71 12.15 -13.56 11.38
CA ASN A 71 13.13 -13.28 10.31
C ASN A 71 13.76 -14.53 9.68
N LEU A 72 13.84 -15.64 10.41
CA LEU A 72 14.41 -16.91 9.92
C LEU A 72 13.39 -17.79 9.21
N THR A 73 12.11 -17.70 9.58
CA THR A 73 11.02 -18.48 8.98
C THR A 73 10.29 -17.72 7.86
N ALA A 74 10.57 -16.42 7.68
CA ALA A 74 10.03 -15.61 6.59
C ALA A 74 10.38 -16.19 5.21
N LEU A 75 9.37 -16.32 4.35
CA LEU A 75 9.54 -16.84 2.99
C LEU A 75 10.29 -15.86 2.09
N SER A 76 9.95 -14.57 2.18
CA SER A 76 10.59 -13.50 1.44
C SER A 76 11.68 -12.82 2.28
N PRO A 77 12.87 -12.55 1.73
CA PRO A 77 13.89 -11.77 2.42
C PRO A 77 13.43 -10.35 2.79
N LEU A 78 12.44 -9.79 2.08
CA LEU A 78 11.90 -8.45 2.36
C LEU A 78 11.21 -8.38 3.72
N ASP A 79 10.50 -9.43 4.10
CA ASP A 79 9.77 -9.54 5.38
C ASP A 79 10.65 -10.06 6.52
N GLY A 80 11.93 -10.31 6.27
CA GLY A 80 12.88 -10.84 7.23
C GLY A 80 14.23 -10.12 7.18
N ARG A 81 15.22 -10.72 6.51
CA ARG A 81 16.60 -10.21 6.42
C ARG A 81 16.70 -8.72 6.05
N TYR A 82 15.81 -8.22 5.20
CA TYR A 82 15.82 -6.84 4.70
C TYR A 82 14.70 -5.98 5.28
N TRP A 83 13.95 -6.47 6.27
CA TRP A 83 12.82 -5.74 6.88
C TRP A 83 13.23 -4.33 7.32
N GLY A 84 14.35 -4.19 8.02
CA GLY A 84 14.86 -2.89 8.47
C GLY A 84 15.11 -1.86 7.36
N LYS A 85 15.25 -2.29 6.10
CA LYS A 85 15.45 -1.41 4.93
C LYS A 85 14.14 -1.02 4.24
N VAL A 86 13.06 -1.78 4.43
CA VAL A 86 11.81 -1.63 3.66
C VAL A 86 10.56 -1.45 4.53
N LYS A 87 10.68 -1.55 5.86
CA LYS A 87 9.56 -1.48 6.82
C LYS A 87 8.68 -0.24 6.64
N ASP A 88 9.24 0.87 6.19
CA ASP A 88 8.49 2.13 5.99
C ASP A 88 7.47 2.02 4.83
N LEU A 89 7.65 1.05 3.92
CA LEU A 89 6.69 0.74 2.86
C LEU A 89 5.48 -0.05 3.37
N ALA A 90 5.58 -0.71 4.54
CA ALA A 90 4.57 -1.62 5.05
C ALA A 90 3.21 -0.93 5.29
N SER A 91 3.20 0.37 5.61
CA SER A 91 1.97 1.15 5.73
C SER A 91 1.16 1.22 4.43
N SER A 92 1.79 0.98 3.27
CA SER A 92 1.17 1.08 1.94
C SER A 92 1.15 -0.21 1.14
N MET A 93 2.17 -1.06 1.30
CA MET A 93 2.37 -2.27 0.48
C MET A 93 2.04 -3.57 1.21
N SER A 94 1.46 -3.47 2.41
CA SER A 94 0.92 -4.62 3.14
C SER A 94 -0.57 -4.79 2.86
N GLU A 95 -1.11 -5.93 3.26
CA GLU A 95 -2.56 -6.17 3.30
C GLU A 95 -3.30 -5.10 4.12
N PHE A 96 -2.73 -4.68 5.26
CA PHE A 96 -3.29 -3.58 6.06
C PHE A 96 -3.38 -2.28 5.25
N GLY A 97 -2.29 -1.92 4.56
CA GLY A 97 -2.25 -0.74 3.70
C GLY A 97 -3.26 -0.81 2.56
N LEU A 98 -3.38 -1.97 1.90
CA LEU A 98 -4.36 -2.19 0.84
C LEU A 98 -5.80 -2.02 1.34
N ILE A 99 -6.13 -2.60 2.49
CA ILE A 99 -7.46 -2.45 3.10
C ILE A 99 -7.74 -0.99 3.46
N TYR A 100 -6.79 -0.32 4.12
CA TYR A 100 -6.91 1.11 4.46
C TYR A 100 -7.19 1.96 3.22
N PHE A 101 -6.43 1.77 2.14
CA PHE A 101 -6.62 2.57 0.92
C PHE A 101 -7.95 2.26 0.22
N ARG A 102 -8.45 1.03 0.30
CA ARG A 102 -9.80 0.70 -0.19
C ARG A 102 -10.87 1.44 0.60
N VAL A 103 -10.81 1.38 1.92
CA VAL A 103 -11.71 2.14 2.82
C VAL A 103 -11.66 3.63 2.49
N LEU A 104 -10.47 4.19 2.33
CA LEU A 104 -10.27 5.59 1.95
C LEU A 104 -10.97 5.91 0.62
N VAL A 105 -10.73 5.11 -0.42
CA VAL A 105 -11.30 5.36 -1.76
C VAL A 105 -12.82 5.29 -1.73
N GLU A 106 -13.40 4.27 -1.09
CA GLU A 106 -14.85 4.10 -0.98
C GLU A 106 -15.50 5.29 -0.28
N ILE A 107 -14.93 5.73 0.85
CA ILE A 107 -15.45 6.91 1.59
C ILE A 107 -15.30 8.19 0.76
N LYS A 108 -14.14 8.42 0.14
CA LYS A 108 -13.92 9.61 -0.70
C LYS A 108 -14.82 9.62 -1.93
N TRP A 109 -15.11 8.45 -2.50
CA TRP A 109 -16.05 8.29 -3.60
C TRP A 109 -17.47 8.64 -3.16
N LEU A 110 -17.95 8.12 -2.02
CA LEU A 110 -19.27 8.44 -1.47
C LEU A 110 -19.43 9.95 -1.18
N LEU A 111 -18.42 10.55 -0.53
CA LEU A 111 -18.38 12.00 -0.29
C LEU A 111 -18.31 12.82 -1.59
N LYS A 112 -17.75 12.27 -2.66
CA LYS A 112 -17.72 12.93 -3.96
C LYS A 112 -19.07 12.85 -4.66
N LEU A 113 -19.75 11.70 -4.59
CA LEU A 113 -21.09 11.54 -5.14
C LEU A 113 -22.09 12.49 -4.51
N SER A 114 -22.05 12.67 -3.18
CA SER A 114 -22.96 13.58 -2.47
C SER A 114 -22.82 15.06 -2.87
N LYS A 115 -21.78 15.41 -3.63
CA LYS A 115 -21.50 16.76 -4.14
C LYS A 115 -21.93 16.95 -5.59
N ILE A 116 -22.49 15.93 -6.23
CA ILE A 116 -22.97 15.96 -7.61
C ILE A 116 -24.50 16.07 -7.57
N ALA A 117 -25.05 17.21 -7.96
CA ALA A 117 -26.48 17.49 -7.84
C ALA A 117 -27.35 16.57 -8.72
N GLU A 118 -26.77 16.03 -9.79
CA GLU A 118 -27.43 15.10 -10.71
C GLU A 118 -27.62 13.70 -10.12
N VAL A 119 -26.86 13.32 -9.07
CA VAL A 119 -26.98 12.02 -8.39
C VAL A 119 -27.95 12.15 -7.23
N THR A 120 -29.24 12.02 -7.51
CA THR A 120 -30.31 12.25 -6.52
C THR A 120 -30.40 11.18 -5.44
N GLU A 121 -29.85 10.00 -5.70
CA GLU A 121 -29.81 8.85 -4.79
C GLU A 121 -28.85 9.08 -3.61
N VAL A 122 -27.88 9.99 -3.76
CA VAL A 122 -26.90 10.33 -2.73
C VAL A 122 -26.96 11.84 -2.48
N PRO A 123 -27.86 12.32 -1.60
CA PRO A 123 -27.96 13.74 -1.30
C PRO A 123 -26.70 14.24 -0.58
N SER A 124 -26.50 15.57 -0.59
CA SER A 124 -25.39 16.19 0.15
C SER A 124 -25.50 15.90 1.65
N PHE A 125 -24.36 15.50 2.23
CA PHE A 125 -24.25 15.20 3.65
C PHE A 125 -24.12 16.47 4.49
N SER A 126 -24.61 16.42 5.72
CA SER A 126 -24.31 17.36 6.79
C SER A 126 -22.81 17.41 7.10
N LYS A 127 -22.35 18.50 7.74
CA LYS A 127 -20.94 18.62 8.14
C LYS A 127 -20.56 17.56 9.17
N GLU A 128 -21.52 17.17 10.00
CA GLU A 128 -21.40 16.14 11.02
C GLU A 128 -21.18 14.76 10.38
N ALA A 129 -21.99 14.42 9.36
CA ALA A 129 -21.82 13.19 8.60
C ALA A 129 -20.51 13.17 7.79
N GLU A 130 -20.13 14.29 7.16
CA GLU A 130 -18.82 14.40 6.49
C GLU A 130 -17.66 14.19 7.46
N ALA A 131 -17.73 14.80 8.66
CA ALA A 131 -16.72 14.66 9.70
C ALA A 131 -16.66 13.22 10.24
N TYR A 132 -17.81 12.55 10.41
CA TYR A 132 -17.86 11.15 10.81
C TYR A 132 -17.15 10.24 9.80
N LEU A 133 -17.50 10.37 8.51
CA LEU A 133 -16.87 9.61 7.43
C LEU A 133 -15.36 9.85 7.35
N GLN A 134 -14.92 11.10 7.51
CA GLN A 134 -13.50 11.43 7.57
C GLN A 134 -12.82 10.80 8.81
N GLY A 135 -13.51 10.77 9.95
CA GLY A 135 -13.05 10.13 11.18
C GLY A 135 -12.82 8.62 11.03
N ILE A 136 -13.57 7.92 10.18
CA ILE A 136 -13.32 6.50 9.88
C ILE A 136 -11.95 6.33 9.19
N ILE A 137 -11.58 7.23 8.27
CA ILE A 137 -10.28 7.20 7.60
C ILE A 137 -9.17 7.53 8.61
N ASP A 138 -9.31 8.65 9.32
CA ASP A 138 -8.25 9.18 10.19
C ASP A 138 -8.01 8.28 11.42
N GLY A 139 -9.05 7.58 11.87
CA GLY A 139 -9.01 6.64 12.99
C GLY A 139 -8.85 5.17 12.60
N PHE A 140 -8.62 4.85 11.32
CA PHE A 140 -8.53 3.46 10.87
C PHE A 140 -7.40 2.71 11.58
N SER A 141 -7.74 1.55 12.16
CA SER A 141 -6.88 0.81 13.07
C SER A 141 -6.61 -0.63 12.62
N MET A 142 -5.70 -1.31 13.32
CA MET A 142 -5.45 -2.74 13.08
C MET A 142 -6.69 -3.60 13.36
N ASP A 143 -7.48 -3.24 14.37
CA ASP A 143 -8.72 -3.95 14.71
C ASP A 143 -9.76 -3.85 13.58
N ASP A 144 -9.81 -2.70 12.90
CA ASP A 144 -10.68 -2.52 11.73
C ASP A 144 -10.23 -3.40 10.56
N ALA A 145 -8.93 -3.46 10.28
CA ALA A 145 -8.39 -4.35 9.25
C ALA A 145 -8.68 -5.83 9.59
N LEU A 146 -8.57 -6.22 10.86
CA LEU A 146 -8.94 -7.56 11.31
C LEU A 146 -10.43 -7.84 11.12
N GLU A 147 -11.30 -6.85 11.38
CA GLU A 147 -12.74 -6.99 11.14
C GLU A 147 -13.05 -7.18 9.65
N VAL A 148 -12.42 -6.42 8.76
CA VAL A 148 -12.53 -6.63 7.31
C VAL A 148 -12.12 -8.06 6.94
N LYS A 149 -11.00 -8.58 7.48
CA LYS A 149 -10.59 -9.97 7.23
C LYS A 149 -11.57 -11.00 7.80
N LYS A 150 -12.28 -10.72 8.89
CA LYS A 150 -13.34 -11.62 9.41
C LYS A 150 -14.51 -11.69 8.45
N ILE A 151 -14.95 -10.54 7.94
CA ILE A 151 -16.03 -10.46 6.94
C ILE A 151 -15.59 -11.17 5.65
N GLU A 152 -14.34 -10.96 5.21
CA GLU A 152 -13.79 -11.61 4.02
C GLU A 152 -13.81 -13.14 4.10
N LYS A 153 -13.59 -13.72 5.28
CA LYS A 153 -13.69 -15.18 5.46
C LYS A 153 -15.09 -15.72 5.14
N VAL A 154 -16.13 -14.90 5.31
CA VAL A 154 -17.52 -15.27 5.00
C VAL A 154 -17.85 -14.94 3.54
N THR A 155 -17.45 -13.76 3.05
CA THR A 155 -17.77 -13.33 1.68
C THR A 155 -16.89 -13.99 0.61
N ASN A 156 -15.70 -14.47 1.00
CA ASN A 156 -14.62 -14.89 0.11
C ASN A 156 -14.29 -13.83 -0.96
N HIS A 157 -14.46 -12.56 -0.62
CA HIS A 157 -14.21 -11.42 -1.51
C HIS A 157 -13.85 -10.17 -0.69
N ASP A 158 -12.65 -9.69 -0.92
CA ASP A 158 -11.99 -8.59 -0.22
C ASP A 158 -12.68 -7.22 -0.38
N VAL A 159 -13.02 -6.78 -1.60
CA VAL A 159 -13.74 -5.53 -1.86
C VAL A 159 -15.14 -5.59 -1.23
N LYS A 160 -15.82 -6.73 -1.35
CA LYS A 160 -17.15 -6.88 -0.73
C LYS A 160 -17.06 -6.83 0.80
N ALA A 161 -15.98 -7.34 1.39
CA ALA A 161 -15.76 -7.24 2.83
C ALA A 161 -15.61 -5.79 3.30
N VAL A 162 -14.93 -4.94 2.52
CA VAL A 162 -14.84 -3.49 2.79
C VAL A 162 -16.22 -2.83 2.72
N GLU A 163 -17.05 -3.17 1.74
CA GLU A 163 -18.43 -2.64 1.66
C GLU A 163 -19.24 -2.98 2.91
N TYR A 164 -19.21 -4.24 3.35
CA TYR A 164 -19.93 -4.66 4.55
C TYR A 164 -19.37 -4.02 5.83
N PHE A 165 -18.05 -3.89 5.94
CA PHE A 165 -17.41 -3.18 7.05
C PHE A 165 -17.90 -1.72 7.13
N LEU A 166 -17.93 -1.02 6.00
CA LEU A 166 -18.42 0.36 5.95
C LEU A 166 -19.91 0.46 6.28
N LYS A 167 -20.73 -0.48 5.79
CA LYS A 167 -22.15 -0.56 6.18
C LYS A 167 -22.31 -0.67 7.69
N GLN A 168 -21.61 -1.61 8.33
CA GLN A 168 -21.63 -1.79 9.79
C GLN A 168 -21.19 -0.52 10.55
N LYS A 169 -20.13 0.15 10.09
CA LYS A 169 -19.68 1.42 10.70
C LYS A 169 -20.73 2.52 10.56
N CYS A 170 -21.48 2.55 9.46
CA CYS A 170 -22.45 3.59 9.20
C CYS A 170 -23.85 3.33 9.78
N GLU A 171 -24.17 2.10 10.21
CA GLU A 171 -25.48 1.70 10.74
C GLU A 171 -26.02 2.63 11.84
N SER A 172 -25.13 3.13 12.71
CA SER A 172 -25.51 4.02 13.82
C SER A 172 -25.77 5.47 13.40
N HIS A 173 -25.46 5.83 12.15
CA HIS A 173 -25.61 7.19 11.62
C HIS A 173 -26.79 7.26 10.63
N PRO A 174 -27.99 7.67 11.06
CA PRO A 174 -29.23 7.54 10.28
C PRO A 174 -29.26 8.33 8.97
N GLU A 175 -28.40 9.34 8.85
CA GLU A 175 -28.22 10.08 7.59
C GLU A 175 -27.45 9.27 6.54
N ILE A 176 -26.49 8.45 6.97
CA ILE A 176 -25.56 7.72 6.10
C ILE A 176 -26.10 6.30 5.82
N ALA A 177 -26.80 5.70 6.79
CA ALA A 177 -27.33 4.33 6.71
C ALA A 177 -28.55 4.15 5.78
N LYS A 178 -28.90 5.16 4.98
CA LYS A 178 -30.09 5.14 4.10
C LYS A 178 -29.89 4.35 2.82
#